data_AF-A0A2X1QF78-F1
#
_entry.id   AF-A0A2X1QF78-F1
#
_cell.length_a   1.000
_cell.length_b   1.000
_cell.length_c   1.000
_cell.angle_alpha   90.00
_cell.angle_beta   90.00
_cell.angle_gamma   90.00
#
_symmetry.space_group_name_H-M   'P 1'
#
loop_
_entity.id
_entity.type
_entity.pdbx_description
1 polymer ?
#
loop_
_entity_poly.entity_id
_entity_poly.type
_entity_poly.pdbx_seq_one_letter_code
_entity_poly.pdbx_strand_id
1 'polypeptide(L)' 'MQTRLKAVIPVAGLGTRMLPATKAIPKEMLPVVDKPLIQYIVAECVAAGIKDIVLVTHGNAANLLI' A
#
# COMPACT_ATOMS: atom_id res chain seq x y z
N MET A 1 20.07 -21.75 -4.07
CA MET A 1 18.74 -21.13 -4.22
C MET A 1 18.79 -19.77 -3.54
N GLN A 2 18.86 -18.66 -4.27
CA GLN A 2 18.76 -17.33 -3.63
C GLN A 2 17.31 -17.18 -3.15
N THR A 3 17.11 -17.11 -1.84
CA THR A 3 15.82 -16.74 -1.25
C THR A 3 15.59 -15.26 -1.52
N ARG A 4 14.95 -14.93 -2.65
CA ARG A 4 14.45 -13.58 -2.89
C ARG A 4 13.35 -13.30 -1.87
N LEU A 5 13.68 -12.48 -0.87
CA LEU A 5 12.73 -11.97 0.10
C LEU A 5 11.72 -11.06 -0.62
N LYS A 6 10.43 -11.34 -0.43
CA LYS A 6 9.34 -10.55 -1.00
C LYS A 6 8.51 -9.94 0.12
N ALA A 7 8.15 -8.67 -0.01
CA ALA A 7 7.14 -8.06 0.84
C ALA A 7 5.76 -8.25 0.19
N VAL A 8 4.79 -8.74 0.95
CA VAL A 8 3.39 -8.83 0.52
C VAL A 8 2.59 -7.83 1.33
N ILE A 9 1.97 -6.86 0.65
CA ILE A 9 1.20 -5.79 1.27
C ILE A 9 -0.28 -5.96 0.88
N PRO A 10 -1.15 -6.38 1.81
CA PRO A 10 -2.58 -6.49 1.55
C PRO A 10 -3.23 -5.10 1.53
N VAL A 11 -3.67 -4.67 0.36
CA VAL A 11 -4.29 -3.36 0.10
C VAL A 11 -5.75 -3.49 -0.40
N ALA A 12 -6.36 -4.65 -0.15
CA ALA A 12 -7.72 -4.95 -0.62
C ALA A 12 -8.85 -4.45 0.32
N GLY A 13 -8.52 -3.72 1.39
CA GLY A 13 -9.49 -3.34 2.41
C GLY A 13 -10.25 -2.03 2.12
N LEU A 14 -11.56 -2.01 2.37
CA LEU A 14 -12.44 -0.86 2.07
C LEU A 14 -12.31 0.34 3.03
N GLY A 15 -11.60 0.19 4.15
CA GLY A 15 -11.38 1.30 5.09
C GLY A 15 -12.64 1.88 5.75
N THR A 16 -13.68 1.08 6.00
CA THR A 16 -15.02 1.55 6.46
C THR A 16 -15.03 2.46 7.70
N ARG A 17 -14.03 2.37 8.58
CA ARG A 17 -13.86 3.24 9.76
C ARG A 17 -13.34 4.65 9.44
N MET A 18 -12.85 4.85 8.22
CA MET A 18 -12.30 6.11 7.71
C MET A 18 -13.25 6.76 6.70
N LEU A 19 -14.51 6.34 6.67
CA LEU A 19 -15.53 7.02 5.88
C LEU A 19 -15.80 8.43 6.45
N PRO A 20 -16.09 9.43 5.60
CA PRO A 20 -16.31 9.32 4.15
C PRO A 20 -15.02 9.33 3.31
N ALA A 21 -13.86 9.58 3.92
CA ALA A 21 -12.61 9.79 3.19
C ALA A 21 -12.26 8.59 2.29
N THR A 22 -12.48 7.36 2.75
CA THR A 22 -12.12 6.15 1.98
C THR A 22 -13.21 5.62 1.05
N LYS A 23 -14.27 6.40 0.80
CA LYS A 23 -15.36 5.98 -0.10
C LYS A 23 -14.90 5.92 -1.56
N ALA A 24 -14.07 6.89 -1.97
CA ALA A 24 -13.61 7.05 -3.35
C ALA A 24 -12.10 6.84 -3.53
N ILE A 25 -11.33 6.94 -2.44
CA ILE A 25 -9.89 6.72 -2.43
C ILE A 25 -9.55 5.52 -1.52
N PRO A 26 -8.58 4.67 -1.89
CA PRO A 26 -8.09 3.61 -1.01
C PRO A 26 -7.56 4.20 0.29
N LYS A 27 -7.73 3.47 1.41
CA LYS A 27 -7.23 3.93 2.72
C LYS A 27 -5.72 4.09 2.74
N GLU A 28 -5.01 3.31 1.93
CA GLU A 28 -3.56 3.33 1.76
C GLU A 28 -3.08 4.58 0.99
N MET A 29 -3.98 5.25 0.27
CA MET A 29 -3.73 6.51 -0.44
C MET A 29 -4.04 7.75 0.41
N LEU A 30 -4.55 7.58 1.64
CA LEU A 30 -4.75 8.71 2.54
C LEU A 30 -3.41 9.38 2.85
N PRO A 31 -3.30 10.71 2.75
CA PRO A 31 -2.06 11.41 2.99
C PRO A 31 -1.74 11.43 4.49
N VAL A 32 -0.49 11.13 4.82
CA VAL A 32 0.13 11.49 6.08
C VAL A 32 1.02 12.69 5.79
N VAL A 33 0.56 13.86 6.25
CA VAL A 33 1.11 15.18 5.90
C VAL A 33 1.00 15.44 4.39
N ASP A 34 2.05 15.12 3.62
CA ASP A 34 2.19 15.44 2.20
C ASP A 34 2.32 14.19 1.31
N LYS A 35 2.37 12.99 1.90
CA LYS A 35 2.63 11.73 1.19
C LYS A 35 1.57 10.66 1.48
N PRO A 36 1.18 9.85 0.49
CA PRO A 36 0.31 8.70 0.72
C PRO A 36 0.90 7.74 1.75
N LEU A 37 0.05 7.16 2.60
CA LEU A 37 0.45 6.19 3.62
C LEU A 37 1.26 5.00 3.03
N ILE A 38 0.87 4.51 1.86
CA ILE A 38 1.56 3.40 1.18
C ILE A 38 3.03 3.71 0.85
N GLN A 39 3.37 4.98 0.61
CA GLN A 39 4.73 5.38 0.27
C GLN A 39 5.70 5.15 1.43
N TYR A 40 5.24 5.36 2.68
CA TYR A 40 6.04 5.08 3.86
C TYR A 40 6.32 3.58 4.00
N ILE A 41 5.31 2.73 3.77
CA ILE A 41 5.45 1.27 3.84
C ILE A 41 6.43 0.77 2.77
N VAL A 42 6.33 1.28 1.54
CA VAL A 42 7.27 0.93 0.46
C VAL A 42 8.68 1.40 0.79
N ALA A 43 8.85 2.62 1.31
CA ALA A 43 10.15 3.14 1.72
C ALA A 43 10.79 2.29 2.82
N GLU A 44 10.01 1.82 3.80
CA GLU A 44 10.47 0.88 4.84
C GLU A 44 10.92 -0.46 4.24
N CYS A 45 10.15 -1.01 3.31
CA CYS A 45 10.51 -2.25 2.62
C CYS A 45 11.84 -2.09 1.85
N VAL A 46 12.01 -0.98 1.14
CA VAL A 46 13.24 -0.66 0.41
C VAL A 46 14.42 -0.47 1.38
N ALA A 47 14.22 0.24 2.49
CA ALA A 47 15.23 0.43 3.52
C ALA A 47 15.66 -0.91 4.18
N ALA A 48 14.74 -1.87 4.28
CA ALA A 48 15.01 -3.23 4.73
C ALA A 48 15.69 -4.11 3.66
N GLY A 49 15.98 -3.58 2.47
CA GLY A 49 16.62 -4.31 1.38
C GLY A 49 15.68 -5.21 0.57
N ILE A 50 14.36 -5.07 0.73
CA ILE A 50 13.35 -5.82 -0.02
C ILE A 50 13.16 -5.15 -1.38
N LYS A 51 13.47 -5.89 -2.45
CA LYS A 51 13.37 -5.41 -3.84
C LYS A 51 12.06 -5.81 -4.51
N ASP A 52 11.48 -6.92 -4.07
CA ASP A 52 10.27 -7.48 -4.64
C ASP A 52 9.10 -7.17 -3.70
N ILE A 53 8.22 -6.24 -4.11
CA ILE A 53 7.03 -5.85 -3.36
C ILE A 53 5.80 -6.27 -4.15
N VAL A 54 4.89 -6.99 -3.49
CA VAL A 54 3.65 -7.52 -4.08
C VAL A 54 2.46 -6.87 -3.36
N LEU A 55 1.63 -6.17 -4.11
CA LEU A 55 0.39 -5.60 -3.59
C LEU A 55 -0.77 -6.56 -3.88
N VAL A 56 -1.50 -6.93 -2.83
CA VAL A 56 -2.73 -7.72 -2.99
C VAL A 56 -3.92 -6.77 -2.96
N THR A 57 -4.47 -6.45 -4.13
CA THR A 57 -5.53 -5.46 -4.32
C THR A 57 -6.87 -6.11 -4.74
N HIS A 58 -7.92 -5.30 -4.79
CA HIS A 58 -9.23 -5.63 -5.37
C HIS A 58 -9.62 -4.50 -6.35
N GLY A 59 -10.58 -4.73 -7.26
CA GLY A 59 -10.82 -3.85 -8.41
C GLY A 59 -11.00 -2.36 -8.10
N ASN A 60 -11.52 -2.00 -6.92
CA ASN A 60 -11.74 -0.60 -6.53
C ASN A 60 -10.50 0.11 -5.95
N ALA A 61 -9.46 -0.65 -5.59
CA ALA A 61 -8.17 -0.14 -5.10
C ALA A 61 -7.07 -0.16 -6.19
N ALA A 62 -7.46 -0.30 -7.46
CA ALA A 62 -6.55 -0.46 -8.60
C ALA A 62 -5.74 0.80 -8.99
N ASN A 63 -6.01 1.96 -8.36
CA ASN A 63 -5.31 3.22 -8.66
C ASN A 63 -4.15 3.54 -7.68
N LEU A 64 -3.56 2.52 -7.06
CA LEU A 64 -2.30 2.66 -6.34
C LEU A 64 -1.15 2.81 -7.36
N LEU A 65 -0.97 4.03 -7.89
CA LEU A 65 0.28 4.40 -8.56
C LEU A 65 1.31 4.63 -7.45
N ILE A 66 2.19 3.65 -7.25
CA ILE A 66 3.33 3.71 -6.32
C ILE A 66 4.62 3.80 -7.12
#